data_AF-A0A1J4WJP9-F1
#
_entry.id   AF-A0A1J4WJP9-F1
#
_cell.length_a   1.000
_cell.length_b   1.000
_cell.length_c   1.000
_cell.angle_alpha   90.00
_cell.angle_beta   90.00
_cell.angle_gamma   90.00
#
_symmetry.space_group_name_H-M   'P 1'
#
loop_
_entity.id
_entity.type
_entity.pdbx_description
1 polymer ?
#
loop_
_entity_poly.entity_id
_entity_poly.type
_entity_poly.pdbx_seq_one_letter_code
_entity_poly.pdbx_strand_id
1 'polypeptide(L)'
;MIGLKRGTVKLVPHNPKWAELFEKEKQLLKNTFGDTIIAVEHVGSTAIPGIPAKPIIDMNVGVGSLEVARGMKEKFEQLGYEHRPFVPGHTKGELKWQELYVKGPEAKRTHHAHVTVFDNNYWKTDLLFRDYLRKNSARAEQYAELKEKLAEKYADDRGTYTKSKEQFIKETLELARKGFNLTEGQIKYLVSIPDDKTMVVKPWNPKGLEIANQVIADIKLIEPDLEVMLLGSLPLKIAGQEDIDISAFCIKSKQLKHIDNFKK
;
A
#
# COMPACT_ATOMS: atom_id res chain seq x y z
N MET A 1 0.40 -25.64 8.79
CA MET A 1 -0.64 -26.09 7.83
C MET A 1 -1.67 -24.96 7.71
N ILE A 2 -2.05 -24.56 6.50
CA ILE A 2 -3.12 -23.57 6.27
C ILE A 2 -4.44 -24.26 5.92
N GLY A 3 -5.55 -23.55 6.13
CA GLY A 3 -6.89 -24.07 5.87
C GLY A 3 -7.79 -24.02 7.09
N LEU A 4 -9.00 -23.50 6.91
CA LEU A 4 -10.05 -23.53 7.93
C LEU A 4 -11.44 -23.68 7.29
N LYS A 5 -12.33 -24.45 7.93
CA LYS A 5 -13.73 -24.57 7.50
C LYS A 5 -14.43 -23.21 7.60
N ARG A 6 -15.18 -22.83 6.58
CA ARG A 6 -15.98 -21.60 6.58
C ARG A 6 -16.96 -21.62 7.76
N GLY A 7 -17.16 -20.45 8.36
CA GLY A 7 -18.06 -20.27 9.52
C GLY A 7 -17.40 -20.55 10.87
N THR A 8 -16.30 -21.30 10.89
CA THR A 8 -15.59 -21.63 12.14
C THR A 8 -14.52 -20.60 12.50
N VAL A 9 -14.20 -20.55 13.79
CA VAL A 9 -13.11 -19.77 14.38
C VAL A 9 -12.19 -20.73 15.12
N LYS A 10 -11.03 -21.00 14.53
CA LYS A 10 -9.95 -21.73 15.19
C LYS A 10 -8.64 -20.99 14.99
N LEU A 11 -7.99 -20.64 16.10
CA LEU A 11 -6.67 -20.04 16.09
C LEU A 11 -5.62 -21.12 16.22
N VAL A 12 -4.47 -20.89 15.60
CA VAL A 12 -3.26 -21.69 15.79
C VAL A 12 -2.10 -20.76 16.13
N PRO A 13 -1.05 -21.25 16.82
CA PRO A 13 0.15 -20.49 17.04
C PRO A 13 0.72 -19.92 15.74
N HIS A 14 1.39 -18.77 15.84
CA HIS A 14 2.04 -18.15 14.69
C HIS A 14 2.94 -19.16 13.96
N ASN A 15 2.85 -19.19 12.63
CA ASN A 15 3.69 -20.04 11.80
C ASN A 15 4.53 -19.17 10.84
N PRO A 16 5.88 -19.17 10.95
CA PRO A 16 6.75 -18.40 10.07
C PRO A 16 6.55 -18.70 8.58
N LYS A 17 6.12 -19.92 8.23
CA LYS A 17 5.84 -20.33 6.84
C LYS A 17 4.67 -19.58 6.22
N TRP A 18 3.87 -18.83 6.98
CA TRP A 18 2.82 -17.99 6.41
C TRP A 18 3.38 -16.88 5.51
N ALA A 19 4.56 -16.33 5.83
CA ALA A 19 5.22 -15.36 4.96
C ALA A 19 5.66 -16.00 3.62
N GLU A 20 6.19 -17.22 3.66
CA GLU A 20 6.57 -17.98 2.46
C GLU A 20 5.34 -18.34 1.61
N LEU A 21 4.24 -18.76 2.25
CA LEU A 21 2.99 -19.08 1.56
C LEU A 21 2.36 -17.84 0.91
N PHE A 22 2.40 -16.71 1.61
CA PHE A 22 2.03 -15.41 1.04
C PHE A 22 2.87 -15.08 -0.19
N GLU A 23 4.20 -15.15 -0.09
CA GLU A 23 5.07 -14.75 -1.21
C GLU A 23 4.86 -15.66 -2.41
N LYS A 24 4.69 -16.98 -2.20
CA LYS A 24 4.35 -17.92 -3.27
C LYS A 24 3.05 -17.55 -3.98
N GLU A 25 2.01 -17.22 -3.21
CA GLU A 25 0.71 -16.85 -3.79
C GLU A 25 0.76 -15.47 -4.48
N LYS A 26 1.49 -14.51 -3.92
CA LYS A 26 1.77 -13.21 -4.54
C LYS A 26 2.44 -13.36 -5.90
N GLN A 27 3.46 -14.22 -6.01
CA GLN A 27 4.13 -14.48 -7.29
C GLN A 27 3.19 -15.13 -8.30
N LEU A 28 2.36 -16.09 -7.87
CA LEU A 28 1.32 -16.68 -8.72
C LEU A 28 0.37 -15.62 -9.28
N LEU A 29 -0.13 -14.71 -8.44
CA LEU A 29 -1.02 -13.64 -8.86
C LEU A 29 -0.31 -12.68 -9.82
N LYS A 30 0.90 -12.23 -9.49
CA LYS A 30 1.68 -11.35 -10.37
C LYS A 30 1.93 -11.98 -11.75
N ASN A 31 2.29 -13.26 -11.81
CA ASN A 31 2.52 -13.97 -13.07
C ASN A 31 1.24 -14.12 -13.91
N THR A 32 0.07 -14.22 -13.26
CA THR A 32 -1.22 -14.45 -13.94
C THR A 32 -1.82 -13.16 -14.48
N PHE A 33 -1.64 -12.06 -13.76
CA PHE A 33 -2.32 -10.79 -14.02
C PHE A 33 -1.38 -9.69 -14.56
N GLY A 34 -0.06 -9.89 -14.47
CA GLY A 34 0.94 -8.93 -14.94
C GLY A 34 0.72 -7.54 -14.36
N ASP A 35 0.82 -6.53 -15.22
CA ASP A 35 0.71 -5.11 -14.85
C ASP A 35 -0.70 -4.69 -14.42
N THR A 36 -1.70 -5.57 -14.56
CA THR A 36 -3.04 -5.32 -14.00
C THR A 36 -3.00 -5.19 -12.48
N ILE A 37 -2.11 -5.95 -11.82
CA ILE A 37 -1.88 -5.87 -10.38
C ILE A 37 -0.74 -4.87 -10.13
N ILE A 38 -1.08 -3.75 -9.51
CA ILE A 38 -0.13 -2.70 -9.13
C ILE A 38 0.71 -3.15 -7.93
N ALA A 39 0.06 -3.74 -6.92
CA ALA A 39 0.72 -4.21 -5.71
C ALA A 39 -0.02 -5.38 -5.05
N VAL A 40 0.70 -6.19 -4.27
CA VAL A 40 0.12 -7.24 -3.42
C VAL A 40 0.80 -7.19 -2.05
N GLU A 41 0.00 -7.05 -1.00
CA GLU A 41 0.44 -6.88 0.37
C GLU A 41 -0.11 -7.98 1.27
N HIS A 42 0.73 -8.53 2.14
CA HIS A 42 0.31 -9.48 3.17
C HIS A 42 -0.37 -8.70 4.28
N VAL A 43 -1.64 -9.00 4.56
CA VAL A 43 -2.44 -8.33 5.59
C VAL A 43 -3.09 -9.35 6.53
N GLY A 44 -3.92 -8.87 7.45
CA GLY A 44 -4.57 -9.71 8.45
C GLY A 44 -3.60 -10.23 9.51
N SER A 45 -4.09 -11.13 10.37
CA SER A 45 -3.30 -11.61 11.51
C SER A 45 -2.12 -12.50 11.11
N THR A 46 -2.19 -13.21 9.98
CA THR A 46 -1.07 -14.06 9.52
C THR A 46 0.13 -13.24 9.02
N ALA A 47 -0.06 -11.94 8.77
CA ALA A 47 1.00 -11.00 8.44
C ALA A 47 1.72 -10.46 9.68
N ILE A 48 1.25 -10.72 10.90
CA ILE A 48 1.83 -10.16 12.13
C ILE A 48 2.62 -11.27 12.83
N PRO A 49 3.96 -11.16 12.92
CA PRO A 49 4.77 -12.17 13.59
C PRO A 49 4.40 -12.32 15.07
N GLY A 50 4.43 -13.56 15.56
CA GLY A 50 4.30 -13.86 16.98
C GLY A 50 2.87 -13.93 17.53
N ILE A 51 1.84 -13.59 16.75
CA ILE A 51 0.44 -13.69 17.22
C ILE A 51 -0.29 -14.92 16.65
N PRO A 52 -1.18 -15.56 17.43
CA PRO A 52 -2.03 -16.64 16.95
C PRO A 52 -3.03 -16.10 15.92
N ALA A 53 -3.37 -16.92 14.93
CA ALA A 53 -4.27 -16.50 13.86
C ALA A 53 -5.10 -17.68 13.35
N LYS A 54 -6.22 -17.36 12.69
CA LYS A 54 -6.83 -18.32 11.79
C LYS A 54 -5.82 -18.61 10.67
N PRO A 55 -5.57 -19.88 10.32
CA PRO A 55 -4.52 -20.22 9.37
C PRO A 55 -4.99 -19.98 7.92
N ILE A 56 -5.33 -18.73 7.62
CA ILE A 56 -5.78 -18.21 6.32
C ILE A 56 -4.86 -17.04 5.95
N ILE A 57 -4.32 -17.04 4.74
CA ILE A 57 -3.50 -15.94 4.24
C ILE A 57 -4.43 -14.86 3.69
N ASP A 58 -4.47 -13.70 4.34
CA ASP A 58 -5.23 -12.54 3.86
C ASP A 58 -4.28 -11.62 3.07
N MET A 59 -4.70 -11.18 1.89
CA MET A 59 -3.89 -10.36 0.98
C MET A 59 -4.71 -9.18 0.48
N ASN A 60 -4.12 -7.99 0.45
CA ASN A 60 -4.64 -6.88 -0.33
C ASN A 60 -3.99 -6.92 -1.71
N VAL A 61 -4.82 -6.88 -2.76
CA VAL A 61 -4.41 -6.88 -4.17
C VAL A 61 -4.87 -5.55 -4.78
N GLY A 62 -3.90 -4.69 -5.13
CA GLY A 62 -4.14 -3.33 -5.59
C GLY A 62 -4.27 -3.28 -7.11
N VAL A 63 -5.37 -2.74 -7.59
CA VAL A 63 -5.67 -2.58 -9.03
C VAL A 63 -6.11 -1.14 -9.33
N GLY A 64 -6.21 -0.78 -10.61
CA GLY A 64 -6.58 0.57 -11.04
C GLY A 64 -8.04 0.97 -10.75
N SER A 65 -8.97 0.01 -10.73
CA SER A 65 -10.39 0.28 -10.42
C SER A 65 -11.14 -0.98 -9.95
N LEU A 66 -12.36 -0.82 -9.40
CA LEU A 66 -13.20 -1.97 -9.03
C LEU A 66 -13.76 -2.71 -10.24
N GLU A 67 -13.91 -2.04 -11.39
CA GLU A 67 -14.29 -2.65 -12.65
C GLU A 67 -13.20 -3.61 -13.12
N VAL A 68 -11.93 -3.20 -13.01
CA VAL A 68 -10.78 -4.09 -13.24
C VAL A 68 -10.83 -5.28 -12.30
N ALA A 69 -11.06 -5.05 -10.99
CA ALA A 69 -11.18 -6.12 -10.01
C ALA A 69 -12.24 -7.16 -10.40
N ARG A 70 -13.44 -6.72 -10.78
CA ARG A 70 -14.53 -7.60 -11.25
C ARG A 70 -14.17 -8.36 -12.51
N GLY A 71 -13.49 -7.69 -13.45
CA GLY A 71 -13.03 -8.29 -14.71
C GLY A 71 -11.99 -9.39 -14.53
N MET A 72 -11.35 -9.49 -13.35
CA MET A 72 -10.38 -10.55 -13.04
C MET A 72 -11.02 -11.89 -12.64
N LYS A 73 -12.37 -11.94 -12.53
CA LYS A 73 -13.11 -13.09 -11.99
C LYS A 73 -12.71 -14.43 -12.62
N GLU A 74 -12.76 -14.55 -13.94
CA GLU A 74 -12.53 -15.83 -14.62
C GLU A 74 -11.12 -16.38 -14.37
N LYS A 75 -10.10 -15.50 -14.41
CA LYS A 75 -8.72 -15.89 -14.11
C LYS A 75 -8.54 -16.30 -12.64
N PHE A 76 -9.18 -15.60 -11.70
CA PHE A 76 -9.18 -16.02 -10.30
C PHE A 76 -9.84 -17.41 -10.12
N GLU A 77 -10.96 -17.66 -10.81
CA GLU A 77 -11.64 -18.96 -10.79
C GLU A 77 -10.76 -20.10 -11.33
N GLN A 78 -10.01 -19.85 -12.41
CA GLN A 78 -9.01 -20.80 -12.91
C GLN A 78 -7.90 -21.10 -11.90
N LEU A 79 -7.55 -20.14 -11.04
CA LEU A 79 -6.61 -20.34 -9.93
C LEU A 79 -7.24 -21.02 -8.69
N GLY A 80 -8.52 -21.39 -8.76
CA GLY A 80 -9.24 -22.06 -7.66
C GLY A 80 -9.79 -21.10 -6.61
N TYR A 81 -9.98 -19.83 -6.97
CA TYR A 81 -10.70 -18.87 -6.13
C TYR A 81 -12.19 -18.83 -6.46
N GLU A 82 -13.00 -18.58 -5.45
CA GLU A 82 -14.42 -18.25 -5.58
C GLU A 82 -14.60 -16.75 -5.37
N HIS A 83 -15.32 -16.11 -6.30
CA HIS A 83 -15.68 -14.70 -6.19
C HIS A 83 -16.83 -14.49 -5.20
N ARG A 84 -16.65 -13.54 -4.28
CA ARG A 84 -17.62 -13.12 -3.26
C ARG A 84 -17.79 -11.61 -3.34
N PRO A 85 -18.67 -11.12 -4.24
CA PRO A 85 -18.84 -9.70 -4.45
C PRO A 85 -19.47 -9.03 -3.22
N PHE A 86 -19.29 -7.71 -3.15
CA PHE A 86 -20.10 -6.88 -2.27
C PHE A 86 -21.57 -6.92 -2.70
N VAL A 87 -22.46 -7.24 -1.76
CA VAL A 87 -23.92 -7.20 -1.97
C VAL A 87 -24.52 -6.10 -1.08
N PRO A 88 -25.06 -5.01 -1.66
CA PRO A 88 -25.76 -3.96 -0.91
C PRO A 88 -26.83 -4.54 0.02
N GLY A 89 -26.91 -4.03 1.26
CA GLY A 89 -27.88 -4.51 2.27
C GLY A 89 -27.52 -5.83 2.96
N HIS A 90 -26.60 -6.63 2.40
CA HIS A 90 -26.17 -7.91 2.98
C HIS A 90 -24.71 -7.91 3.43
N THR A 91 -23.88 -7.05 2.83
CA THR A 91 -22.45 -6.94 3.11
C THR A 91 -22.17 -5.63 3.86
N LYS A 92 -21.22 -5.64 4.80
CA LYS A 92 -20.81 -4.41 5.51
C LYS A 92 -20.39 -3.34 4.51
N GLY A 93 -20.86 -2.10 4.73
CA GLY A 93 -20.70 -1.00 3.77
C GLY A 93 -19.25 -0.68 3.42
N GLU A 94 -18.31 -0.88 4.34
CA GLU A 94 -16.87 -0.68 4.09
C GLU A 94 -16.29 -1.67 3.07
N LEU A 95 -16.92 -2.83 2.89
CA LEU A 95 -16.48 -3.84 1.93
C LEU A 95 -16.91 -3.52 0.49
N LYS A 96 -17.68 -2.43 0.27
CA LYS A 96 -17.98 -1.91 -1.07
C LYS A 96 -16.74 -1.46 -1.84
N TRP A 97 -15.64 -1.23 -1.11
CA TRP A 97 -14.37 -0.80 -1.66
C TRP A 97 -13.49 -1.96 -2.13
N GLN A 98 -14.01 -3.19 -2.17
CA GLN A 98 -13.27 -4.37 -2.64
C GLN A 98 -14.15 -5.38 -3.36
N GLU A 99 -13.49 -6.25 -4.13
CA GLU A 99 -14.00 -7.54 -4.57
C GLU A 99 -13.23 -8.64 -3.83
N LEU A 100 -13.93 -9.53 -3.11
CA LEU A 100 -13.31 -10.59 -2.35
C LEU A 100 -13.22 -11.86 -3.19
N TYR A 101 -12.03 -12.44 -3.29
CA TYR A 101 -11.80 -13.76 -3.88
C TYR A 101 -11.25 -14.70 -2.80
N VAL A 102 -11.83 -15.88 -2.66
CA VAL A 102 -11.43 -16.85 -1.61
C VAL A 102 -10.98 -18.19 -2.19
N LYS A 103 -9.80 -18.68 -1.79
CA LYS A 103 -9.21 -19.91 -2.36
C LYS A 103 -9.48 -21.16 -1.52
N GLY A 104 -9.76 -22.26 -2.20
CA GLY A 104 -10.01 -23.58 -1.61
C GLY A 104 -11.49 -23.81 -1.26
N PRO A 105 -11.89 -25.06 -0.98
CA PRO A 105 -13.30 -25.40 -0.74
C PRO A 105 -13.82 -24.81 0.58
N GLU A 106 -15.15 -24.78 0.75
CA GLU A 106 -15.83 -24.38 2.00
C GLU A 106 -15.24 -25.07 3.24
N ALA A 107 -14.91 -26.35 3.12
CA ALA A 107 -14.31 -27.15 4.20
C ALA A 107 -12.88 -26.73 4.57
N LYS A 108 -12.17 -25.99 3.69
CA LYS A 108 -10.76 -25.64 3.86
C LYS A 108 -10.38 -24.39 3.07
N ARG A 109 -10.85 -23.22 3.53
CA ARG A 109 -10.43 -21.91 2.98
C ARG A 109 -9.01 -21.61 3.39
N THR A 110 -8.17 -21.23 2.43
CA THR A 110 -6.72 -21.08 2.61
C THR A 110 -6.22 -19.66 2.39
N HIS A 111 -6.79 -18.95 1.41
CA HIS A 111 -6.39 -17.59 1.06
C HIS A 111 -7.63 -16.72 0.88
N HIS A 112 -7.51 -15.45 1.25
CA HIS A 112 -8.44 -14.39 0.90
C HIS A 112 -7.65 -13.31 0.14
N ALA A 113 -8.07 -13.02 -1.09
CA ALA A 113 -7.58 -11.90 -1.87
C ALA A 113 -8.64 -10.80 -1.85
N HIS A 114 -8.33 -9.72 -1.13
CA HIS A 114 -9.08 -8.49 -1.07
C HIS A 114 -8.63 -7.59 -2.23
N VAL A 115 -9.33 -7.68 -3.37
CA VAL A 115 -8.96 -6.92 -4.57
C VAL A 115 -9.61 -5.54 -4.49
N THR A 116 -8.80 -4.49 -4.42
CA THR A 116 -9.25 -3.12 -4.14
C THR A 116 -8.47 -2.11 -4.98
N VAL A 117 -8.99 -0.87 -5.05
CA VAL A 117 -8.26 0.22 -5.71
C VAL A 117 -6.97 0.49 -4.95
N PHE A 118 -5.84 0.46 -5.67
CA PHE A 118 -4.53 0.71 -5.08
C PHE A 118 -4.50 2.05 -4.36
N ASP A 119 -3.86 2.08 -3.20
CA ASP A 119 -3.63 3.28 -2.37
C ASP A 119 -4.89 4.00 -1.85
N ASN A 120 -6.08 3.39 -1.96
CA ASN A 120 -7.29 3.94 -1.37
C ASN A 120 -7.29 3.84 0.18
N ASN A 121 -8.31 4.41 0.81
CA ASN A 121 -8.42 4.42 2.28
C ASN A 121 -8.57 3.02 2.89
N TYR A 122 -9.21 2.07 2.21
CA TYR A 122 -9.36 0.69 2.67
C TYR A 122 -7.98 0.00 2.72
N TRP A 123 -7.25 0.06 1.61
CA TRP A 123 -5.87 -0.41 1.47
C TRP A 123 -4.96 0.17 2.56
N LYS A 124 -4.93 1.51 2.68
CA LYS A 124 -4.10 2.21 3.67
C LYS A 124 -4.44 1.83 5.10
N THR A 125 -5.72 1.64 5.42
CA THR A 125 -6.16 1.30 6.78
C THR A 125 -5.68 -0.08 7.20
N ASP A 126 -5.78 -1.08 6.31
CA ASP A 126 -5.29 -2.44 6.60
C ASP A 126 -3.78 -2.47 6.80
N LEU A 127 -3.01 -1.77 5.95
CA LEU A 127 -1.57 -1.67 6.10
C LEU A 127 -1.18 -0.94 7.39
N LEU A 128 -1.86 0.16 7.71
CA LEU A 128 -1.61 0.92 8.93
C LEU A 128 -1.82 0.06 10.17
N PHE A 129 -2.91 -0.71 10.23
CA PHE A 129 -3.17 -1.62 11.35
C PHE A 129 -2.09 -2.70 11.47
N ARG A 130 -1.75 -3.37 10.36
CA ARG A 130 -0.69 -4.39 10.30
C ARG A 130 0.64 -3.84 10.79
N ASP A 131 1.08 -2.72 10.20
CA ASP A 131 2.40 -2.15 10.44
C ASP A 131 2.53 -1.58 11.84
N TYR A 132 1.45 -1.02 12.39
CA TYR A 132 1.42 -0.60 13.79
C TYR A 132 1.60 -1.80 14.73
N LEU A 133 0.87 -2.89 14.52
CA LEU A 133 1.01 -4.08 15.38
C LEU A 133 2.39 -4.74 15.25
N ARG A 134 2.98 -4.77 14.05
CA ARG A 134 4.36 -5.26 13.85
C ARG A 134 5.39 -4.45 14.64
N LYS A 135 5.17 -3.15 14.82
CA LYS A 135 6.06 -2.24 15.55
C LYS A 135 5.76 -2.16 17.05
N ASN A 136 4.60 -2.65 17.51
CA ASN A 136 4.14 -2.52 18.88
C ASN A 136 3.76 -3.90 19.45
N SER A 137 4.76 -4.64 19.91
CA SER A 137 4.60 -6.00 20.45
C SER A 137 3.54 -6.09 21.55
N ALA A 138 3.54 -5.15 22.49
CA ALA A 138 2.54 -5.10 23.57
C ALA A 138 1.10 -4.97 23.04
N ARG A 139 0.87 -4.16 22.00
CA ARG A 139 -0.47 -4.05 21.40
C ARG A 139 -0.81 -5.30 20.58
N ALA A 140 0.16 -5.93 19.94
CA ALA A 140 -0.02 -7.20 19.24
C ALA A 140 -0.40 -8.34 20.20
N GLU A 141 0.19 -8.39 21.40
CA GLU A 141 -0.16 -9.32 22.46
C GLU A 141 -1.59 -9.10 22.99
N GLN A 142 -1.97 -7.85 23.27
CA GLN A 142 -3.37 -7.53 23.61
C GLN A 142 -4.35 -7.99 22.52
N TYR A 143 -3.96 -7.86 21.25
CA TYR A 143 -4.78 -8.35 20.14
C TYR A 143 -4.85 -9.88 20.09
N ALA A 144 -3.76 -10.58 20.43
CA ALA A 144 -3.71 -12.03 20.55
C ALA A 144 -4.68 -12.53 21.63
N GLU A 145 -4.55 -12.01 22.85
CA GLU A 145 -5.41 -12.38 23.99
C GLU A 145 -6.89 -12.14 23.70
N LEU A 146 -7.22 -10.99 23.10
CA LEU A 146 -8.59 -10.68 22.70
C LEU A 146 -9.13 -11.74 21.74
N LYS A 147 -8.35 -12.10 20.72
CA LYS A 147 -8.77 -13.10 19.73
C LYS A 147 -8.97 -14.47 20.36
N GLU A 148 -8.10 -14.89 21.27
CA GLU A 148 -8.22 -16.17 21.97
C GLU A 148 -9.50 -16.23 22.81
N LYS A 149 -9.73 -15.21 23.66
CA LYS A 149 -10.97 -15.07 24.45
C LYS A 149 -12.23 -15.09 23.57
N LEU A 150 -12.20 -14.42 22.43
CA LEU A 150 -13.32 -14.40 21.49
C LEU A 150 -13.49 -15.73 20.74
N ALA A 151 -12.39 -16.43 20.42
CA ALA A 151 -12.44 -17.72 19.73
C ALA A 151 -13.02 -18.81 20.64
N GLU A 152 -12.74 -18.77 21.95
CA GLU A 152 -13.36 -19.65 22.93
C GLU A 152 -14.87 -19.40 23.04
N LYS A 153 -15.29 -18.13 23.06
CA LYS A 153 -16.69 -17.75 23.23
C LYS A 153 -17.55 -17.92 21.97
N TYR A 154 -16.95 -17.77 20.79
CA TYR A 154 -17.65 -17.69 19.51
C TYR A 154 -17.07 -18.62 18.44
N ALA A 155 -16.68 -19.84 18.85
CA ALA A 155 -16.03 -20.83 17.97
C ALA A 155 -16.82 -21.12 16.68
N ASP A 156 -18.15 -21.20 16.76
CA ASP A 156 -19.05 -21.47 15.64
C ASP A 156 -19.77 -20.23 15.10
N ASP A 157 -19.51 -19.05 15.68
CA ASP A 157 -20.07 -17.77 15.24
C ASP A 157 -18.98 -16.80 14.79
N ARG A 158 -18.47 -17.06 13.57
CA ARG A 158 -17.49 -16.18 12.91
C ARG A 158 -17.99 -14.73 12.79
N GLY A 159 -19.30 -14.52 12.66
CA GLY A 159 -19.89 -13.19 12.48
C GLY A 159 -19.68 -12.34 13.73
N THR A 160 -20.13 -12.85 14.87
CA THR A 160 -19.96 -12.19 16.18
C THR A 160 -18.49 -12.07 16.54
N TYR A 161 -17.69 -13.13 16.37
CA TYR A 161 -16.23 -13.06 16.55
C TYR A 161 -15.59 -11.90 15.78
N THR A 162 -16.00 -11.69 14.53
CA THR A 162 -15.45 -10.62 13.69
C THR A 162 -15.87 -9.24 14.20
N LYS A 163 -17.16 -9.08 14.56
CA LYS A 163 -17.72 -7.83 15.07
C LYS A 163 -17.12 -7.43 16.42
N SER A 164 -16.92 -8.38 17.33
CA SER A 164 -16.40 -8.13 18.68
C SER A 164 -14.96 -7.59 18.71
N LYS A 165 -14.26 -7.55 17.58
CA LYS A 165 -12.92 -6.95 17.45
C LYS A 165 -12.93 -5.49 16.98
N GLU A 166 -14.08 -4.99 16.52
CA GLU A 166 -14.17 -3.67 15.87
C GLU A 166 -13.65 -2.55 16.75
N GLN A 167 -14.04 -2.53 18.03
CA GLN A 167 -13.60 -1.51 18.98
C GLN A 167 -12.07 -1.51 19.15
N PHE A 168 -11.47 -2.68 19.35
CA PHE A 168 -10.01 -2.81 19.47
C PHE A 168 -9.29 -2.35 18.20
N ILE A 169 -9.82 -2.71 17.02
CA ILE A 169 -9.25 -2.30 15.73
C ILE A 169 -9.29 -0.78 15.61
N LYS A 170 -10.44 -0.16 15.92
CA LYS A 170 -10.62 1.29 15.88
C LYS A 170 -9.63 2.02 16.79
N GLU A 171 -9.53 1.62 18.05
CA GLU A 171 -8.58 2.22 19.02
C GLU A 171 -7.13 2.07 18.55
N THR A 172 -6.78 0.90 18.01
CA THR A 172 -5.42 0.65 17.51
C THR A 172 -5.11 1.54 16.31
N LEU A 173 -6.07 1.75 15.41
CA LEU A 173 -5.92 2.67 14.28
C LEU A 173 -5.79 4.13 14.75
N GLU A 174 -6.53 4.54 15.78
CA GLU A 174 -6.39 5.86 16.38
C GLU A 174 -4.98 6.06 16.98
N LEU A 175 -4.47 5.07 17.73
CA LEU A 175 -3.10 5.09 18.23
C LEU A 175 -2.06 5.12 17.11
N ALA A 176 -2.27 4.32 16.05
CA ALA A 176 -1.40 4.28 14.90
C ALA A 176 -1.31 5.64 14.20
N ARG A 177 -2.45 6.33 14.03
CA ARG A 177 -2.51 7.69 13.48
C ARG A 177 -1.85 8.70 14.41
N LYS A 178 -2.02 8.57 15.74
CA LYS A 178 -1.37 9.44 16.73
C LYS A 178 0.16 9.31 16.74
N GLY A 179 0.70 8.13 16.39
CA GLY A 179 2.14 7.94 16.14
C GLY A 179 2.70 8.77 14.98
N PHE A 180 1.82 9.36 14.16
CA PHE A 180 2.15 10.33 13.10
C PHE A 180 1.73 11.77 13.48
N ASN A 181 1.64 12.10 14.76
CA ASN A 181 1.15 13.43 15.17
C ASN A 181 2.07 14.54 14.66
N LEU A 182 1.54 15.28 13.70
CA LEU A 182 1.96 16.63 13.39
C LEU A 182 1.75 17.49 14.65
N THR A 183 2.69 18.38 14.93
CA THR A 183 2.57 19.35 16.02
C THR A 183 1.38 20.29 15.77
N GLU A 184 0.87 20.96 16.80
CA GLU A 184 -0.17 22.00 16.62
C GLU A 184 0.24 23.05 15.57
N GLY A 185 1.53 23.40 15.51
CA GLY A 185 2.08 24.29 14.50
C GLY A 185 1.99 23.70 13.08
N GLN A 186 2.29 22.41 12.92
CA GLN A 186 2.18 21.72 11.63
C GLN A 186 0.72 21.54 11.18
N ILE A 187 -0.19 21.25 12.12
CA ILE A 187 -1.63 21.19 11.83
C ILE A 187 -2.15 22.57 11.43
N LYS A 188 -1.80 23.62 12.18
CA LYS A 188 -2.18 25.01 11.86
C LYS A 188 -1.64 25.45 10.51
N TYR A 189 -0.41 25.05 10.17
CA TYR A 189 0.18 25.27 8.86
C TYR A 189 -0.60 24.54 7.76
N LEU A 190 -0.87 23.24 7.89
CA LEU A 190 -1.65 22.50 6.88
C LEU A 190 -3.05 23.05 6.69
N VAL A 191 -3.73 23.45 7.76
CA VAL A 191 -5.06 24.11 7.71
C VAL A 191 -4.98 25.51 7.08
N SER A 192 -3.82 26.17 7.14
CA SER A 192 -3.61 27.47 6.49
C SER A 192 -3.32 27.38 4.99
N ILE A 193 -3.08 26.18 4.45
CA ILE A 193 -2.89 25.98 3.01
C ILE A 193 -4.27 26.04 2.36
N PRO A 194 -4.52 26.99 1.45
CA PRO A 194 -5.76 27.06 0.68
C PRO A 194 -6.05 25.76 -0.08
N ASP A 195 -7.32 25.36 -0.20
CA ASP A 195 -7.72 24.09 -0.85
C ASP A 195 -7.24 23.99 -2.31
N ASP A 196 -7.11 25.12 -3.00
CA ASP A 196 -6.56 25.26 -4.36
C ASP A 196 -5.02 25.11 -4.44
N LYS A 197 -4.35 24.98 -3.29
CA LYS A 197 -2.91 24.68 -3.15
C LYS A 197 -2.60 23.25 -2.71
N THR A 198 -3.57 22.34 -2.73
CA THR A 198 -3.29 20.91 -2.55
C THR A 198 -2.39 20.41 -3.68
N MET A 199 -1.13 20.10 -3.34
CA MET A 199 -0.18 19.59 -4.32
C MET A 199 -0.49 18.13 -4.67
N VAL A 200 -0.76 17.88 -5.95
CA VAL A 200 -0.76 16.53 -6.49
C VAL A 200 0.69 16.04 -6.54
N VAL A 201 1.06 15.16 -5.60
CA VAL A 201 2.34 14.46 -5.66
C VAL A 201 2.25 13.43 -6.78
N LYS A 202 2.84 13.75 -7.93
CA LYS A 202 2.97 12.80 -9.04
C LYS A 202 4.04 11.76 -8.69
N PRO A 203 3.87 10.48 -9.07
CA PRO A 203 4.92 9.47 -8.95
C PRO A 203 6.22 9.93 -9.63
N TRP A 204 7.36 9.51 -9.09
CA TRP A 204 8.66 9.79 -9.72
C TRP A 204 8.68 9.28 -11.17
N ASN A 205 9.08 10.14 -12.10
CA ASN A 205 9.12 9.85 -13.53
C ASN A 205 10.57 9.88 -14.03
N PRO A 206 11.16 8.75 -14.46
CA PRO A 206 12.54 8.70 -14.96
C PRO A 206 12.78 9.58 -16.18
N LYS A 207 11.74 9.86 -16.99
CA LYS A 207 11.83 10.69 -18.19
C LYS A 207 12.30 12.11 -17.91
N GLY A 208 11.98 12.66 -16.72
CA GLY A 208 12.46 13.99 -16.33
C GLY A 208 13.98 14.06 -16.20
N LEU A 209 14.60 12.98 -15.71
CA LEU A 209 16.05 12.87 -15.59
C LEU A 209 16.72 12.72 -16.98
N GLU A 210 16.09 12.00 -17.90
CA GLU A 210 16.56 11.88 -19.28
C GLU A 210 16.57 13.24 -20.00
N ILE A 211 15.47 14.00 -19.88
CA ILE A 211 15.36 15.35 -20.45
C ILE A 211 16.40 16.28 -19.83
N ALA A 212 16.55 16.26 -18.51
CA ALA A 212 17.54 17.08 -17.82
C ALA A 212 18.98 16.80 -18.28
N ASN A 213 19.33 15.52 -18.45
CA ASN A 213 20.64 15.13 -18.96
C ASN A 213 20.86 15.59 -20.41
N GLN A 214 19.83 15.53 -21.26
CA GLN A 214 19.91 16.04 -22.62
C GLN A 214 20.16 17.55 -22.65
N VAL A 215 19.41 18.32 -21.84
CA VAL A 215 19.59 19.78 -21.74
C VAL A 215 21.00 20.14 -21.24
N ILE A 216 21.52 19.40 -20.26
CA ILE A 216 22.90 19.58 -19.78
C ILE A 216 23.92 19.31 -20.90
N ALA A 217 23.71 18.26 -21.70
CA ALA A 217 24.56 17.93 -22.84
C ALA A 217 24.53 19.04 -23.90
N ASP A 218 23.36 19.59 -24.21
CA ASP A 218 23.18 20.67 -25.17
C ASP A 218 23.88 21.97 -24.69
N ILE A 219 23.75 22.31 -23.40
CA ILE A 219 24.46 23.45 -22.78
C ILE A 219 25.98 23.25 -22.91
N LYS A 220 26.48 22.05 -22.60
CA LYS A 220 27.91 21.72 -22.67
C LYS A 220 28.45 21.70 -24.10
N LEU A 221 27.61 21.44 -25.11
CA LEU A 221 28.01 21.54 -26.51
C LEU A 221 28.28 22.99 -26.93
N ILE A 222 27.45 23.92 -26.45
CA ILE A 222 27.58 25.36 -26.72
C ILE A 222 28.69 25.97 -25.86
N GLU A 223 28.78 25.56 -24.59
CA GLU A 223 29.69 26.09 -23.58
C GLU A 223 30.37 24.98 -22.76
N PRO A 224 31.44 24.35 -23.30
CA PRO A 224 32.13 23.24 -22.64
C PRO A 224 32.70 23.59 -21.27
N ASP A 225 33.08 24.86 -21.08
CA ASP A 225 33.76 25.38 -19.89
C ASP A 225 32.81 25.68 -18.72
N LEU A 226 31.49 25.69 -18.93
CA LEU A 226 30.52 25.95 -17.84
C LEU A 226 30.39 24.74 -16.94
N GLU A 227 30.52 24.91 -15.63
CA GLU A 227 30.12 23.84 -14.71
C GLU A 227 28.59 23.82 -14.63
N VAL A 228 27.96 22.72 -15.02
CA VAL A 228 26.50 22.60 -15.08
C VAL A 228 26.06 21.53 -14.08
N MET A 229 25.17 21.91 -13.18
CA MET A 229 24.64 21.02 -12.14
C MET A 229 23.12 20.91 -12.25
N LEU A 230 22.63 19.67 -12.17
CA LEU A 230 21.23 19.38 -11.93
C LEU A 230 20.94 19.48 -10.44
N LEU A 231 19.94 20.28 -10.05
CA LEU A 231 19.55 20.49 -8.66
C LEU A 231 18.11 20.00 -8.43
N GLY A 232 17.67 20.04 -7.16
CA GLY A 232 16.30 19.75 -6.78
C GLY A 232 15.98 18.27 -6.57
N SER A 233 14.72 17.90 -6.79
CA SER A 233 14.16 16.57 -6.49
C SER A 233 14.54 15.49 -7.51
N LEU A 234 14.75 15.86 -8.77
CA LEU A 234 15.12 14.96 -9.87
C LEU A 234 16.41 14.14 -9.63
N PRO A 235 17.56 14.74 -9.28
CA PRO A 235 18.81 14.00 -9.08
C PRO A 235 18.74 13.05 -7.86
N LEU A 236 17.84 13.33 -6.90
CA LEU A 236 17.60 12.51 -5.72
C LEU A 236 16.60 11.36 -5.97
N LYS A 237 16.02 11.28 -7.16
CA LYS A 237 14.99 10.28 -7.54
C LYS A 237 13.77 10.27 -6.62
N ILE A 238 13.37 11.44 -6.13
CA ILE A 238 12.16 11.61 -5.31
C ILE A 238 11.03 12.22 -6.15
N ALA A 239 9.78 11.99 -5.74
CA ALA A 239 8.61 12.60 -6.38
C ALA A 239 8.65 14.15 -6.25
N GLY A 240 8.37 14.87 -7.33
CA GLY A 240 8.43 16.33 -7.41
C GLY A 240 7.43 16.89 -8.43
N GLN A 241 7.38 18.22 -8.60
CA GLN A 241 6.42 18.90 -9.49
C GLN A 241 6.69 18.72 -11.00
N GLU A 242 7.64 17.86 -11.39
CA GLU A 242 8.17 17.68 -12.76
C GLU A 242 8.98 18.87 -13.28
N ASP A 243 9.37 19.80 -12.40
CA ASP A 243 10.23 20.93 -12.73
C ASP A 243 11.70 20.49 -12.88
N ILE A 244 12.42 21.04 -13.87
CA ILE A 244 13.86 20.80 -14.11
C ILE A 244 14.65 22.04 -13.71
N ASP A 245 15.36 21.94 -12.59
CA ASP A 245 16.24 23.01 -12.09
C ASP A 245 17.69 22.76 -12.50
N ILE A 246 18.20 23.54 -13.45
CA ILE A 246 19.61 23.48 -13.90
C ILE A 246 20.31 24.79 -13.56
N SER A 247 21.46 24.69 -12.91
CA SER A 247 22.35 25.82 -12.64
C SER A 247 23.65 25.69 -13.42
N ALA A 248 24.04 26.75 -14.11
CA ALA A 248 25.32 26.86 -14.80
C ALA A 248 26.21 27.88 -14.09
N PHE A 249 27.39 27.45 -13.68
CA PHE A 249 28.36 28.25 -12.95
C PHE A 249 29.50 28.68 -13.86
N CYS A 250 29.94 29.93 -13.69
CA CYS A 250 31.11 30.48 -14.34
C CYS A 250 31.83 31.46 -13.40
N ILE A 251 33.09 31.75 -13.71
CA ILE A 251 33.81 32.83 -13.05
C ILE A 251 33.18 34.17 -13.48
N LYS A 252 32.87 35.05 -12.52
CA LYS A 252 32.16 36.31 -12.74
C LYS A 252 32.69 37.15 -13.91
N SER A 253 34.02 37.22 -14.08
CA SER A 253 34.66 37.97 -15.17
C SER A 253 34.39 37.42 -16.58
N LYS A 254 33.98 36.15 -16.70
CA LYS A 254 33.65 35.47 -17.97
C LYS A 254 32.14 35.41 -18.25
N GLN A 255 31.30 35.88 -17.33
CA GLN A 255 29.85 35.73 -17.40
C GLN A 255 29.24 36.30 -18.69
N LEU A 256 29.68 37.50 -19.12
CA LEU A 256 29.17 38.15 -20.34
C LEU A 256 29.47 37.34 -21.60
N LYS A 257 30.68 36.74 -21.69
CA LYS A 257 31.09 35.88 -22.82
C LYS A 257 30.11 34.72 -22.98
N HIS A 258 29.75 34.05 -21.88
CA HIS A 258 28.87 32.89 -21.94
C HIS A 258 27.42 33.27 -22.25
N ILE A 259 26.92 34.39 -21.69
CA ILE A 259 25.56 34.89 -21.94
C ILE A 259 25.32 35.14 -23.44
N ASP A 260 26.30 35.68 -24.16
CA ASP A 260 26.14 36.02 -25.58
C ASP A 260 26.01 34.78 -26.48
N ASN A 261 26.51 33.63 -26.05
CA ASN A 261 26.37 32.37 -26.79
C ASN A 261 24.98 31.73 -26.64
N PHE A 262 24.17 32.14 -25.65
CA PHE A 262 22.79 31.68 -25.47
C PHE A 262 21.73 32.62 -26.08
N LYS A 263 22.13 33.77 -26.66
CA LYS A 263 21.21 34.75 -27.27
C LYS A 263 20.95 34.53 -28.78
N LYS A 264 21.58 33.54 -29.40
CA LYS A 264 21.39 33.17 -30.81
C LYS A 264 20.42 32.01 -30.94
#